data_AF-A0A931PLH8-F1
#
_entry.id   AF-A0A931PLH8-F1
#
_cell.length_a   1.000
_cell.length_b   1.000
_cell.length_c   1.000
_cell.angle_alpha   90.00
_cell.angle_beta   90.00
_cell.angle_gamma   90.00
#
_symmetry.space_group_name_H-M   'P 1'
#
loop_
_entity.id
_entity.type
_entity.pdbx_description
1 polymer ?
#
loop_
_entity_poly.entity_id
_entity_poly.type
_entity_poly.pdbx_seq_one_letter_code
_entity_poly.pdbx_strand_id
1 'polypeptide(L)'
;MLFKNLISTYGSSLAAKSTPRDDPMWHLGGTEEHLNFRRYALDALQRAKVYLLDHAAAAYVDTLHDTIQETDTEADVAALTFLGEVELPGQVVWVEFDYRVLMAARVQRKSSSILDQQNPLGSGQRGYLIDDRDGEALNVTMFSCDSRGRVVDPFFTLRFAKSKENAGGLSSFQPMIHRHMADILSERGMTAQEIESRHQISLVDAASDLFIPYALFAMLVSPDLGGIIPTETVLYSPKEQKTARKFGKSWILGTQRSHLTIRIGPQAAAHLHERRARLEFERNVREGRSGPVRHWVSEHERHYRSGKVVLIRGHHRGQAPDPGLPTRVMGPRGPDVDFAVPVREQPDAD
;
A
#
# COMPACT_ATOMS: atom_id res chain seq x y z
N MET A 1 13.54 6.73 10.58
CA MET A 1 13.74 5.45 9.88
C MET A 1 13.45 4.34 10.86
N LEU A 2 12.34 3.65 10.62
CA LEU A 2 11.82 2.58 11.45
C LEU A 2 12.82 1.43 11.52
N PHE A 3 13.46 1.08 10.40
CA PHE A 3 14.51 0.05 10.36
C PHE A 3 15.60 0.27 11.42
N LYS A 4 16.14 1.48 11.51
CA LYS A 4 17.21 1.84 12.47
C LYS A 4 16.71 1.76 13.90
N ASN A 5 15.47 2.18 14.13
CA ASN A 5 14.83 2.10 15.45
C ASN A 5 14.66 0.64 15.85
N LEU A 6 14.14 -0.23 14.98
CA LEU A 6 13.99 -1.66 15.23
C LEU A 6 15.32 -2.34 15.58
N ILE A 7 16.36 -2.16 14.74
CA ILE A 7 17.70 -2.70 15.02
C ILE A 7 18.20 -2.25 16.40
N SER A 8 18.03 -0.98 16.72
CA SER A 8 18.54 -0.41 17.98
C SER A 8 17.74 -0.91 19.19
N THR A 9 16.42 -0.91 19.10
CA THR A 9 15.50 -1.33 20.16
C THR A 9 15.65 -2.82 20.42
N TYR A 10 15.44 -3.68 19.41
CA TYR A 10 15.52 -5.13 19.59
C TYR A 10 16.90 -5.59 20.01
N GLY A 11 17.96 -5.04 19.41
CA GLY A 11 19.32 -5.35 19.82
C GLY A 11 19.63 -4.96 21.26
N SER A 12 19.15 -3.79 21.71
CA SER A 12 19.34 -3.38 23.12
C SER A 12 18.55 -4.26 24.07
N SER A 13 17.33 -4.63 23.72
CA SER A 13 16.44 -5.47 24.53
C SER A 13 16.98 -6.89 24.67
N LEU A 14 17.42 -7.50 23.57
CA LEU A 14 18.08 -8.82 23.58
C LEU A 14 19.43 -8.82 24.31
N ALA A 15 20.10 -7.67 24.37
CA ALA A 15 21.33 -7.49 25.15
C ALA A 15 21.09 -7.12 26.62
N ALA A 16 19.84 -7.09 27.09
CA ALA A 16 19.44 -6.65 28.43
C ALA A 16 19.90 -5.22 28.78
N LYS A 17 19.97 -4.34 27.76
CA LYS A 17 20.37 -2.93 27.87
C LYS A 17 19.24 -1.95 27.57
N SER A 18 18.03 -2.45 27.30
CA SER A 18 16.83 -1.61 27.14
C SER A 18 16.31 -1.11 28.48
N THR A 19 15.58 0.00 28.44
CA THR A 19 14.81 0.49 29.60
C THR A 19 13.31 0.42 29.30
N PRO A 20 12.43 0.35 30.33
CA PRO A 20 10.97 0.37 30.13
C PRO A 20 10.47 1.62 29.39
N ARG A 21 11.21 2.73 29.48
CA ARG A 21 10.89 3.96 28.74
C ARG A 21 11.15 3.82 27.24
N ASP A 22 12.24 3.14 26.89
CA ASP A 22 12.68 3.00 25.50
C ASP A 22 11.96 1.85 24.79
N ASP A 23 11.60 0.80 25.55
CA ASP A 23 10.96 -0.41 25.03
C ASP A 23 9.95 -1.01 26.01
N PRO A 24 8.77 -0.38 26.17
CA PRO A 24 7.77 -0.87 27.11
C PRO A 24 7.26 -2.27 26.74
N MET A 25 7.32 -2.67 25.46
CA MET A 25 6.84 -3.98 25.02
C MET A 25 7.73 -5.10 25.57
N TRP A 26 9.05 -4.92 25.53
CA TRP A 26 10.01 -5.87 26.09
C TRP A 26 9.81 -6.14 27.58
N HIS A 27 9.52 -5.07 28.32
CA HIS A 27 9.42 -5.13 29.78
C HIS A 27 8.04 -5.57 30.29
N LEU A 28 7.06 -5.72 29.39
CA LEU A 28 5.73 -6.26 29.71
C LEU A 28 5.62 -7.73 29.28
N GLY A 29 6.11 -8.11 28.09
CA GLY A 29 5.92 -9.47 27.55
C GLY A 29 7.15 -10.35 27.64
N GLY A 30 7.69 -10.64 28.83
CA GLY A 30 8.92 -11.43 29.01
C GLY A 30 8.83 -12.94 28.67
N THR A 31 8.09 -13.34 27.64
CA THR A 31 7.92 -14.75 27.25
C THR A 31 9.02 -15.25 26.32
N GLU A 32 9.21 -16.58 26.29
CA GLU A 32 10.16 -17.21 25.36
C GLU A 32 9.79 -16.94 23.90
N GLU A 33 8.49 -16.90 23.58
CA GLU A 33 7.98 -16.56 22.26
C GLU A 33 8.40 -15.15 21.84
N HIS A 34 8.26 -14.16 22.72
CA HIS A 34 8.67 -12.78 22.44
C HIS A 34 10.18 -12.68 22.18
N LEU A 35 10.98 -13.37 22.99
CA LEU A 35 12.43 -13.44 22.81
C LEU A 35 12.82 -14.11 21.50
N ASN A 36 12.16 -15.22 21.13
CA ASN A 36 12.39 -15.92 19.86
C ASN A 36 12.00 -15.06 18.66
N PHE A 37 10.84 -14.40 18.71
CA PHE A 37 10.40 -13.47 17.68
C PHE A 37 11.43 -12.36 17.45
N ARG A 38 11.89 -11.68 18.51
CA ARG A 38 12.85 -10.58 18.36
C ARG A 38 14.22 -11.04 17.89
N ARG A 39 14.68 -12.23 18.29
CA ARG A 39 15.92 -12.82 17.75
C ARG A 39 15.80 -13.06 16.25
N TYR A 40 14.70 -13.68 15.82
CA TYR A 40 14.40 -13.90 14.41
C TYR A 40 14.34 -12.58 13.65
N ALA A 41 13.54 -11.62 14.12
CA ALA A 41 13.34 -10.34 13.45
C ALA A 41 14.66 -9.56 13.34
N LEU A 42 15.48 -9.56 14.39
CA LEU A 42 16.79 -8.90 14.35
C LEU A 42 17.74 -9.54 13.34
N ASP A 43 17.86 -10.88 13.32
CA ASP A 43 18.70 -11.58 12.34
C ASP A 43 18.23 -11.34 10.89
N ALA A 44 16.92 -11.37 10.65
CA ALA A 44 16.33 -11.07 9.35
C ALA A 44 16.62 -9.60 8.95
N LEU A 45 16.36 -8.63 9.83
CA LEU A 45 16.63 -7.21 9.57
C LEU A 45 18.11 -6.95 9.26
N GLN A 46 19.05 -7.61 9.95
CA GLN A 46 20.48 -7.45 9.68
C GLN A 46 20.88 -7.93 8.29
N ARG A 47 20.21 -8.95 7.75
CA ARG A 47 20.44 -9.49 6.41
C ARG A 47 19.69 -8.76 5.32
N ALA A 48 18.63 -8.03 5.68
CA ALA A 48 17.68 -7.44 4.74
C ALA A 48 18.35 -6.45 3.77
N LYS A 49 17.98 -6.55 2.48
CA LYS A 49 18.19 -5.47 1.51
C LYS A 49 17.15 -4.38 1.77
N VAL A 50 17.61 -3.17 2.07
CA VAL A 50 16.76 -2.09 2.60
C VAL A 50 16.35 -1.12 1.48
N TYR A 51 15.05 -0.91 1.34
CA TYR A 51 14.41 0.02 0.43
C TYR A 51 13.58 1.03 1.22
N LEU A 52 13.85 2.32 1.02
CA LEU A 52 13.10 3.41 1.65
C LEU A 52 12.40 4.20 0.56
N LEU A 53 11.07 4.19 0.53
CA LEU A 53 10.33 5.03 -0.38
C LEU A 53 10.17 6.41 0.24
N ASP A 54 10.53 7.44 -0.50
CA ASP A 54 10.04 8.77 -0.15
C ASP A 54 8.52 8.84 -0.31
N HIS A 55 7.93 9.92 0.18
CA HIS A 55 6.47 10.08 0.17
C HIS A 55 5.88 10.09 -1.24
N ALA A 56 6.61 10.60 -2.23
CA ALA A 56 6.14 10.70 -3.61
C ALA A 56 6.22 9.34 -4.31
N ALA A 57 7.29 8.57 -4.06
CA ALA A 57 7.46 7.21 -4.52
C ALA A 57 6.41 6.27 -3.91
N ALA A 58 6.18 6.37 -2.60
CA ALA A 58 5.14 5.59 -1.94
C ALA A 58 3.75 5.88 -2.55
N ALA A 59 3.41 7.17 -2.73
CA ALA A 59 2.15 7.56 -3.35
C ALA A 59 2.03 7.08 -4.81
N TYR A 60 3.10 7.16 -5.60
CA TYR A 60 3.11 6.70 -6.99
C TYR A 60 2.91 5.19 -7.10
N VAL A 61 3.66 4.41 -6.34
CA VAL A 61 3.52 2.94 -6.30
C VAL A 61 2.09 2.56 -5.88
N ASP A 62 1.56 3.25 -4.88
CA ASP A 62 0.20 3.06 -4.37
C ASP A 62 -0.90 3.44 -5.40
N THR A 63 -0.60 4.27 -6.42
CA THR A 63 -1.58 4.51 -7.51
C THR A 63 -1.75 3.33 -8.46
N LEU A 64 -0.77 2.43 -8.57
CA LEU A 64 -0.92 1.20 -9.34
C LEU A 64 -1.93 0.25 -8.67
N HIS A 65 -1.98 0.26 -7.34
CA HIS A 65 -2.95 -0.51 -6.57
C HIS A 65 -4.38 -0.09 -6.92
N ASP A 66 -4.65 1.22 -6.94
CA ASP A 66 -5.97 1.76 -7.33
C ASP A 66 -6.37 1.25 -8.73
N THR A 67 -5.42 1.20 -9.68
CA THR A 67 -5.69 0.79 -11.07
C THR A 67 -6.07 -0.69 -11.18
N ILE A 68 -5.42 -1.55 -10.41
CA ILE A 68 -5.72 -2.99 -10.38
C ILE A 68 -7.08 -3.24 -9.71
N GLN A 69 -7.36 -2.56 -8.58
CA GLN A 69 -8.65 -2.67 -7.90
C GLN A 69 -9.83 -2.16 -8.73
N GLU A 70 -9.63 -1.15 -9.59
CA GLU A 70 -10.68 -0.64 -10.49
C GLU A 70 -11.05 -1.62 -11.61
N THR A 71 -10.22 -2.62 -11.91
CA THR A 71 -10.35 -3.48 -13.10
C THR A 71 -10.93 -4.86 -12.80
N ASP A 72 -10.84 -5.35 -11.56
CA ASP A 72 -11.09 -6.77 -11.26
C ASP A 72 -12.18 -7.01 -10.21
N THR A 73 -13.12 -7.92 -10.51
CA THR A 73 -14.24 -8.29 -9.61
C THR A 73 -13.87 -9.36 -8.57
N GLU A 74 -12.71 -10.01 -8.70
CA GLU A 74 -12.16 -11.00 -7.75
C GLU A 74 -10.80 -10.54 -7.17
N ALA A 75 -10.82 -9.39 -6.50
CA ALA A 75 -9.63 -8.65 -6.05
C ALA A 75 -8.61 -9.49 -5.24
N ASP A 76 -9.06 -10.44 -4.41
CA ASP A 76 -8.18 -11.21 -3.51
C ASP A 76 -7.35 -12.28 -4.25
N VAL A 77 -7.93 -12.93 -5.27
CA VAL A 77 -7.26 -13.95 -6.09
C VAL A 77 -6.26 -13.31 -7.06
N ALA A 78 -6.64 -12.16 -7.64
CA ALA A 78 -5.76 -11.36 -8.49
C ALA A 78 -4.54 -10.83 -7.72
N ALA A 79 -4.72 -10.39 -6.47
CA ALA A 79 -3.62 -9.92 -5.64
C ALA A 79 -2.60 -11.03 -5.33
N LEU A 80 -3.02 -12.22 -4.90
CA LEU A 80 -2.08 -13.33 -4.63
C LEU A 80 -1.35 -13.82 -5.88
N THR A 81 -2.04 -13.84 -7.02
CA THR A 81 -1.44 -14.18 -8.32
C THR A 81 -0.37 -13.17 -8.69
N PHE A 82 -0.67 -11.88 -8.60
CA PHE A 82 0.30 -10.81 -8.83
C PHE A 82 1.53 -10.91 -7.91
N LEU A 83 1.32 -11.14 -6.61
CA LEU A 83 2.42 -11.31 -5.66
C LEU A 83 3.31 -12.51 -6.03
N GLY A 84 2.72 -13.62 -6.51
CA GLY A 84 3.45 -14.82 -6.91
C GLY A 84 4.26 -14.70 -8.22
N GLU A 85 3.99 -13.69 -9.04
CA GLU A 85 4.72 -13.49 -10.31
C GLU A 85 5.96 -12.60 -10.15
N VAL A 86 6.05 -11.86 -9.04
CA VAL A 86 7.10 -10.87 -8.83
C VAL A 86 8.32 -11.51 -8.14
N GLU A 87 9.46 -11.43 -8.82
CA GLU A 87 10.73 -11.88 -8.24
C GLU A 87 11.22 -10.93 -7.13
N LEU A 88 11.58 -11.51 -5.99
CA LEU A 88 12.13 -10.75 -4.87
C LEU A 88 13.59 -10.34 -5.15
N PRO A 89 13.99 -9.10 -4.83
CA PRO A 89 15.35 -8.61 -5.09
C PRO A 89 16.44 -9.17 -4.15
N GLY A 90 16.08 -10.11 -3.27
CA GLY A 90 16.95 -10.81 -2.34
C GLY A 90 16.15 -11.72 -1.40
N GLN A 91 16.84 -12.62 -0.69
CA GLN A 91 16.20 -13.57 0.25
C GLN A 91 15.54 -12.89 1.44
N VAL A 92 16.05 -11.74 1.87
CA VAL A 92 15.42 -10.93 2.91
C VAL A 92 15.40 -9.49 2.45
N VAL A 93 14.23 -8.87 2.49
CA VAL A 93 13.99 -7.52 1.99
C VAL A 93 13.24 -6.72 3.04
N TRP A 94 13.61 -5.45 3.16
CA TRP A 94 12.91 -4.47 3.98
C TRP A 94 12.43 -3.34 3.09
N VAL A 95 11.14 -3.01 3.18
CA VAL A 95 10.54 -1.87 2.48
C VAL A 95 9.88 -0.96 3.50
N GLU A 96 10.22 0.33 3.53
CA GLU A 96 9.67 1.29 4.49
C GLU A 96 9.19 2.57 3.82
N PHE A 97 8.10 3.13 4.37
CA PHE A 97 7.50 4.40 3.93
C PHE A 97 6.81 5.13 5.11
N ASP A 98 6.55 6.44 4.93
CA ASP A 98 5.76 7.25 5.88
C ASP A 98 4.26 6.99 5.64
N TYR A 99 3.65 6.19 6.51
CA TYR A 99 2.25 5.79 6.37
C TYR A 99 1.30 6.95 6.61
N ARG A 100 1.65 7.89 7.48
CA ARG A 100 0.85 9.11 7.69
C ARG A 100 0.75 9.94 6.41
N VAL A 101 1.87 10.13 5.70
CA VAL A 101 1.86 10.90 4.45
C VAL A 101 1.18 10.12 3.33
N LEU A 102 1.35 8.80 3.27
CA LEU A 102 0.63 7.95 2.33
C LEU A 102 -0.88 8.05 2.51
N MET A 103 -1.37 7.95 3.75
CA MET A 103 -2.80 8.09 4.04
C MET A 103 -3.34 9.47 3.66
N ALA A 104 -2.59 10.54 3.91
CA ALA A 104 -2.98 11.87 3.45
C ALA A 104 -3.10 11.93 1.91
N ALA A 105 -2.20 11.26 1.18
CA ALA A 105 -2.28 11.17 -0.28
C ALA A 105 -3.50 10.35 -0.75
N ARG A 106 -3.82 9.24 -0.09
CA ARG A 106 -5.02 8.43 -0.35
C ARG A 106 -6.31 9.24 -0.14
N VAL A 107 -6.38 10.00 0.95
CA VAL A 107 -7.51 10.90 1.26
C VAL A 107 -7.65 11.99 0.20
N GLN A 108 -6.55 12.64 -0.17
CA GLN A 108 -6.57 13.70 -1.19
C GLN A 108 -7.13 13.19 -2.52
N ARG A 109 -6.84 11.94 -2.89
CA ARG A 109 -7.26 11.34 -4.16
C ARG A 109 -8.54 10.50 -4.09
N LYS A 110 -9.17 10.37 -2.91
CA LYS A 110 -10.33 9.50 -2.67
C LYS A 110 -10.10 8.06 -3.15
N SER A 111 -8.95 7.49 -2.79
CA SER A 111 -8.60 6.12 -3.17
C SER A 111 -9.68 5.12 -2.73
N SER A 112 -9.93 4.12 -3.57
CA SER A 112 -10.88 3.02 -3.30
C SER A 112 -10.57 2.31 -1.99
N SER A 113 -9.28 2.17 -1.66
CA SER A 113 -8.80 1.42 -0.50
C SER A 113 -9.18 2.04 0.85
N ILE A 114 -9.73 3.26 0.87
CA ILE A 114 -10.11 3.97 2.10
C ILE A 114 -11.58 4.45 2.09
N LEU A 115 -12.38 4.07 1.10
CA LEU A 115 -13.75 4.58 0.94
C LEU A 115 -14.66 4.26 2.13
N ASP A 116 -14.49 3.08 2.72
CA ASP A 116 -15.29 2.62 3.85
C ASP A 116 -14.76 3.11 5.21
N GLN A 117 -13.65 3.86 5.22
CA GLN A 117 -13.07 4.40 6.45
C GLN A 117 -13.71 5.75 6.80
N GLN A 118 -14.34 5.87 7.97
CA GLN A 118 -14.99 7.12 8.41
C GLN A 118 -14.00 8.28 8.67
N ASN A 119 -12.78 7.98 9.12
CA ASN A 119 -11.73 8.98 9.37
C ASN A 119 -10.34 8.37 9.13
N PRO A 120 -9.96 8.13 7.87
CA PRO A 120 -8.68 7.52 7.50
C PRO A 120 -7.52 8.39 8.00
N LEU A 121 -6.82 7.91 9.04
CA LEU A 121 -5.64 8.56 9.61
C LEU A 121 -4.49 7.56 9.68
N GLY A 122 -3.41 7.87 8.97
CA GLY A 122 -2.16 7.13 9.11
C GLY A 122 -1.35 7.62 10.30
N SER A 123 -0.55 6.74 10.89
CA SER A 123 0.39 7.10 11.95
C SER A 123 1.80 6.58 11.67
N GLY A 124 2.79 7.42 11.97
CA GLY A 124 4.21 7.09 11.94
C GLY A 124 4.72 6.51 10.60
N GLN A 125 5.69 5.61 10.73
CA GLN A 125 6.29 4.87 9.62
C GLN A 125 5.77 3.43 9.64
N ARG A 126 5.66 2.82 8.46
CA ARG A 126 5.31 1.42 8.25
C ARG A 126 6.45 0.75 7.49
N GLY A 127 6.76 -0.48 7.86
CA GLY A 127 7.85 -1.24 7.27
C GLY A 127 7.49 -2.70 7.11
N TYR A 128 7.78 -3.26 5.95
CA TYR A 128 7.56 -4.67 5.63
C TYR A 128 8.88 -5.39 5.62
N LEU A 129 9.00 -6.40 6.48
CA LEU A 129 10.06 -7.40 6.42
C LEU A 129 9.52 -8.60 5.63
N ILE A 130 10.14 -8.87 4.48
CA ILE A 130 9.81 -9.98 3.59
C ILE A 130 10.99 -10.95 3.66
N ASP A 131 10.76 -12.14 4.19
CA ASP A 131 11.78 -13.17 4.44
C ASP A 131 11.45 -14.46 3.70
N ASP A 132 12.24 -14.73 2.68
CA ASP A 132 12.13 -15.85 1.74
C ASP A 132 13.17 -16.95 2.00
N ARG A 133 13.83 -16.94 3.16
CA ARG A 133 14.84 -17.95 3.49
C ARG A 133 14.25 -19.34 3.76
N ASP A 134 12.98 -19.42 4.08
CA ASP A 134 12.26 -20.69 4.24
C ASP A 134 11.91 -21.25 2.85
N GLY A 135 12.42 -22.46 2.56
CA GLY A 135 12.23 -23.10 1.26
C GLY A 135 10.78 -23.43 0.96
N GLU A 136 9.94 -23.57 1.98
CA GLU A 136 8.53 -23.97 1.86
C GLU A 136 7.55 -22.78 1.94
N ALA A 137 8.00 -21.64 2.48
CA ALA A 137 7.12 -20.51 2.72
C ALA A 137 7.83 -19.16 2.66
N LEU A 138 7.08 -18.14 2.27
CA LEU A 138 7.48 -16.75 2.41
C LEU A 138 6.85 -16.15 3.67
N ASN A 139 7.65 -15.49 4.52
CA ASN A 139 7.17 -14.84 5.73
C ASN A 139 7.20 -13.32 5.55
N VAL A 140 6.05 -12.67 5.77
CA VAL A 140 5.91 -11.22 5.68
C VAL A 140 5.43 -10.66 7.00
N THR A 141 6.19 -9.72 7.57
CA THR A 141 5.84 -9.07 8.84
C THR A 141 5.76 -7.56 8.65
N MET A 142 4.60 -6.97 8.98
CA MET A 142 4.41 -5.53 8.96
C MET A 142 4.73 -4.93 10.32
N PHE A 143 5.74 -4.09 10.39
CA PHE A 143 6.10 -3.29 11.55
C PHE A 143 5.56 -1.88 11.42
N SER A 144 5.27 -1.26 12.56
CA SER A 144 4.86 0.13 12.63
C SER A 144 5.50 0.83 13.82
N CYS A 145 5.55 2.16 13.76
CA CYS A 145 5.78 2.97 14.94
C CYS A 145 4.67 4.00 15.12
N ASP A 146 4.43 4.39 16.37
CA ASP A 146 3.52 5.48 16.65
C ASP A 146 4.07 6.83 16.14
N SER A 147 3.26 7.89 16.25
CA SER A 147 3.67 9.26 15.87
C SER A 147 4.85 9.82 16.67
N ARG A 148 5.23 9.18 17.79
CA ARG A 148 6.41 9.51 18.61
C ARG A 148 7.62 8.65 18.25
N GLY A 149 7.50 7.78 17.24
CA GLY A 149 8.57 6.90 16.77
C GLY A 149 8.79 5.67 17.65
N ARG A 150 7.86 5.35 18.57
CA ARG A 150 7.96 4.15 19.39
C ARG A 150 7.52 2.94 18.59
N VAL A 151 8.38 1.93 18.57
CA VAL A 151 8.12 0.64 17.92
C VAL A 151 6.95 -0.05 18.61
N VAL A 152 6.05 -0.59 17.81
CA VAL A 152 5.02 -1.52 18.26
C VAL A 152 5.31 -2.87 17.62
N ASP A 153 5.41 -3.92 18.43
CA ASP A 153 5.62 -5.26 17.93
C ASP A 153 4.38 -5.74 17.14
N PRO A 154 4.58 -6.48 16.04
CA PRO A 154 3.50 -6.88 15.14
C PRO A 154 2.60 -7.95 15.77
N PHE A 155 1.30 -7.89 15.48
CA PHE A 155 0.33 -8.89 15.96
C PHE A 155 0.51 -10.27 15.32
N PHE A 156 1.00 -10.33 14.09
CA PHE A 156 1.15 -11.56 13.34
C PHE A 156 2.26 -11.43 12.28
N THR A 157 2.67 -12.58 11.77
CA THR A 157 3.45 -12.72 10.53
C THR A 157 2.58 -13.42 9.51
N LEU A 158 2.41 -12.85 8.31
CA LEU A 158 1.73 -13.51 7.21
C LEU A 158 2.67 -14.56 6.62
N ARG A 159 2.27 -15.83 6.69
CA ARG A 159 2.99 -16.95 6.08
C ARG A 159 2.30 -17.33 4.78
N PHE A 160 2.99 -17.19 3.66
CA PHE A 160 2.52 -17.60 2.36
C PHE A 160 3.15 -18.94 1.98
N ALA A 161 2.33 -19.93 1.67
CA ALA A 161 2.83 -21.22 1.19
C ALA A 161 3.30 -21.07 -0.26
N LYS A 162 4.47 -21.66 -0.58
CA LYS A 162 4.97 -21.72 -1.94
C LYS A 162 4.31 -22.87 -2.69
N SER A 163 3.85 -22.61 -3.91
CA SER A 163 3.29 -23.63 -4.78
C SER A 163 4.37 -24.61 -5.21
N LYS A 164 4.06 -25.91 -5.19
CA LYS A 164 4.94 -26.96 -5.73
C LYS A 164 4.90 -27.05 -7.26
N GLU A 165 3.87 -26.48 -7.89
CA GLU A 165 3.61 -26.59 -9.33
C GLU A 165 4.17 -25.41 -10.12
N ASN A 166 4.24 -24.21 -9.52
CA ASN A 166 4.88 -23.03 -10.10
C ASN A 166 6.01 -22.58 -9.18
N ALA A 167 7.24 -22.60 -9.67
CA ALA A 167 8.48 -22.32 -8.92
C ALA A 167 8.64 -20.89 -8.34
N GLY A 168 7.54 -20.12 -8.24
CA GLY A 168 7.47 -18.81 -7.60
C GLY A 168 6.07 -18.42 -7.08
N GLY A 169 5.03 -19.22 -7.34
CA GLY A 169 3.64 -18.84 -7.03
C GLY A 169 3.28 -18.98 -5.56
N LEU A 170 2.55 -18.00 -5.01
CA LEU A 170 1.97 -18.07 -3.66
C LEU A 170 0.57 -18.71 -3.74
N SER A 171 0.32 -19.79 -3.00
CA SER A 171 -0.94 -20.55 -3.12
C SER A 171 -2.00 -20.15 -2.08
N SER A 172 -1.56 -19.69 -0.92
CA SER A 172 -2.42 -19.34 0.22
C SER A 172 -1.61 -18.54 1.24
N PHE A 173 -2.28 -17.73 2.06
CA PHE A 173 -1.66 -17.08 3.20
C PHE A 173 -2.38 -17.43 4.51
N GLN A 174 -1.61 -17.47 5.59
CA GLN A 174 -2.13 -17.67 6.94
C GLN A 174 -1.44 -16.68 7.90
N PRO A 175 -2.20 -15.92 8.72
CA PRO A 175 -1.62 -15.10 9.76
C PRO A 175 -1.15 -15.98 10.92
N MET A 176 0.17 -16.04 11.14
CA MET A 176 0.74 -16.63 12.35
C MET A 176 0.69 -15.61 13.47
N ILE A 177 -0.21 -15.80 14.43
CA ILE A 177 -0.45 -14.86 15.54
C ILE A 177 0.71 -14.92 16.55
N HIS A 178 1.14 -13.74 16.99
CA HIS A 178 2.14 -13.55 18.02
C HIS A 178 1.41 -13.43 19.36
N ARG A 179 1.30 -14.52 20.11
CA ARG A 179 0.44 -14.59 21.31
C ARG A 179 0.91 -13.61 22.39
N HIS A 180 2.21 -13.39 22.47
CA HIS A 180 2.79 -12.40 23.37
C HIS A 180 2.19 -11.00 23.18
N MET A 181 1.72 -10.64 21.97
CA MET A 181 1.05 -9.36 21.75
C MET A 181 -0.34 -9.31 22.37
N ALA A 182 -1.11 -10.39 22.30
CA ALA A 182 -2.40 -10.47 22.96
C ALA A 182 -2.24 -10.36 24.49
N ASP A 183 -1.24 -11.06 25.05
CA ASP A 183 -0.94 -11.03 26.48
C ASP A 183 -0.59 -9.60 26.95
N ILE A 184 0.33 -8.91 26.25
CA ILE A 184 0.73 -7.54 26.59
C ILE A 184 -0.44 -6.55 26.52
N LEU A 185 -1.35 -6.73 25.55
CA LEU A 185 -2.51 -5.84 25.42
C LEU A 185 -3.58 -6.13 26.48
N SER A 186 -3.75 -7.40 26.85
CA SER A 186 -4.61 -7.81 27.96
C SER A 186 -4.11 -7.24 29.28
N GLU A 187 -2.80 -7.29 29.54
CA GLU A 187 -2.17 -6.66 30.72
C GLU A 187 -2.37 -5.14 30.77
N ARG A 188 -2.53 -4.50 29.61
CA ARG A 188 -2.87 -3.08 29.49
C ARG A 188 -4.37 -2.78 29.65
N GLY A 189 -5.17 -3.79 29.97
CA GLY A 189 -6.60 -3.67 30.25
C GLY A 189 -7.50 -3.71 29.02
N MET A 190 -7.01 -4.14 27.85
CA MET A 190 -7.87 -4.38 26.70
C MET A 190 -8.64 -5.69 26.85
N THR A 191 -9.90 -5.67 26.45
CA THR A 191 -10.75 -6.86 26.38
C THR A 191 -10.36 -7.76 25.20
N ALA A 192 -10.72 -9.04 25.27
CA ALA A 192 -10.48 -9.98 24.17
C ALA A 192 -11.13 -9.52 22.85
N GLN A 193 -12.32 -8.91 22.92
CA GLN A 193 -13.02 -8.38 21.74
C GLN A 193 -12.27 -7.21 21.10
N GLU A 194 -11.69 -6.31 21.91
CA GLU A 194 -10.89 -5.19 21.41
C GLU A 194 -9.57 -5.66 20.77
N ILE A 195 -8.94 -6.69 21.37
CA ILE A 195 -7.73 -7.31 20.82
C ILE A 195 -8.04 -7.97 19.47
N GLU A 196 -9.13 -8.74 19.37
CA GLU A 196 -9.54 -9.36 18.11
C GLU A 196 -9.88 -8.32 17.05
N SER A 197 -10.60 -7.25 17.42
CA SER A 197 -10.92 -6.16 16.48
C SER A 197 -9.65 -5.49 15.95
N ARG A 198 -8.64 -5.26 16.81
CA ARG A 198 -7.34 -4.72 16.39
C ARG A 198 -6.57 -5.68 15.49
N HIS A 199 -6.63 -6.98 15.79
CA HIS A 199 -6.02 -8.01 14.96
C HIS A 199 -6.62 -7.99 13.54
N GLN A 200 -7.95 -7.98 13.41
CA GLN A 200 -8.61 -7.94 12.11
C GLN A 200 -8.29 -6.67 11.31
N ILE A 201 -8.33 -5.49 11.96
CA ILE A 201 -7.94 -4.23 11.32
C ILE A 201 -6.48 -4.30 10.84
N SER A 202 -5.58 -4.80 11.70
CA SER A 202 -4.17 -4.93 11.35
C SER A 202 -3.95 -5.91 10.19
N LEU A 203 -4.77 -6.97 10.08
CA LEU A 203 -4.73 -7.96 9.01
C LEU A 203 -5.11 -7.33 7.66
N VAL A 204 -6.23 -6.62 7.62
CA VAL A 204 -6.69 -5.92 6.42
C VAL A 204 -5.67 -4.87 5.98
N ASP A 205 -5.17 -4.06 6.91
CA ASP A 205 -4.13 -3.07 6.65
C ASP A 205 -2.85 -3.72 6.10
N ALA A 206 -2.37 -4.79 6.75
CA ALA A 206 -1.15 -5.46 6.36
C ALA A 206 -1.25 -6.07 4.96
N ALA A 207 -2.38 -6.72 4.65
CA ALA A 207 -2.63 -7.33 3.36
C ALA A 207 -2.78 -6.29 2.24
N SER A 208 -3.58 -5.23 2.47
CA SER A 208 -3.79 -4.17 1.48
C SER A 208 -2.49 -3.45 1.12
N ASP A 209 -1.65 -3.12 2.10
CA ASP A 209 -0.43 -2.36 1.86
C ASP A 209 0.76 -3.23 1.42
N LEU A 210 0.64 -4.57 1.47
CA LEU A 210 1.65 -5.49 0.95
C LEU A 210 1.88 -5.34 -0.55
N PHE A 211 0.89 -4.81 -1.28
CA PHE A 211 1.03 -4.46 -2.68
C PHE A 211 2.20 -3.50 -2.93
N ILE A 212 2.45 -2.55 -2.04
CA ILE A 212 3.47 -1.49 -2.24
C ILE A 212 4.89 -2.09 -2.40
N PRO A 213 5.38 -2.95 -1.48
CA PRO A 213 6.64 -3.67 -1.69
C PRO A 213 6.75 -4.38 -3.03
N TYR A 214 5.69 -5.08 -3.44
CA TYR A 214 5.72 -5.91 -4.65
C TYR A 214 5.65 -5.10 -5.93
N ALA A 215 4.84 -4.06 -5.97
CA ALA A 215 4.84 -3.11 -7.07
C ALA A 215 6.19 -2.40 -7.20
N LEU A 216 6.87 -2.07 -6.09
CA LEU A 216 8.25 -1.61 -6.13
C LEU A 216 9.18 -2.63 -6.80
N PHE A 217 9.09 -3.92 -6.44
CA PHE A 217 9.96 -4.94 -7.01
C PHE A 217 9.72 -5.14 -8.50
N ALA A 218 8.46 -5.15 -8.93
CA ALA A 218 8.09 -5.17 -10.34
C ALA A 218 8.64 -3.95 -11.10
N MET A 219 8.60 -2.76 -10.50
CA MET A 219 9.22 -1.57 -11.09
C MET A 219 10.74 -1.69 -11.20
N LEU A 220 11.43 -2.25 -10.19
CA LEU A 220 12.89 -2.37 -10.18
C LEU A 220 13.44 -3.28 -11.29
N VAL A 221 12.64 -4.22 -11.79
CA VAL A 221 13.01 -5.11 -12.91
C VAL A 221 12.52 -4.60 -14.27
N SER A 222 11.72 -3.53 -14.29
CA SER A 222 11.24 -2.91 -15.53
C SER A 222 12.37 -2.19 -16.27
N PRO A 223 12.40 -2.21 -17.63
CA PRO A 223 13.45 -1.54 -18.42
C PRO A 223 13.67 -0.06 -18.09
N ASP A 224 12.58 0.67 -17.80
CA ASP A 224 12.62 2.10 -17.45
C ASP A 224 12.44 2.35 -15.95
N LEU A 225 12.68 1.30 -15.14
CA LEU A 225 12.46 1.27 -13.70
C LEU A 225 11.04 1.70 -13.30
N GLY A 226 10.04 1.58 -14.20
CA GLY A 226 8.69 2.06 -13.96
C GLY A 226 8.56 3.56 -13.61
N GLY A 227 9.59 4.37 -13.91
CA GLY A 227 9.63 5.79 -13.56
C GLY A 227 10.14 6.10 -12.15
N ILE A 228 10.75 5.15 -11.42
CA ILE A 228 11.46 5.40 -10.15
C ILE A 228 12.98 5.54 -10.33
N ILE A 229 13.62 6.20 -9.36
CA ILE A 229 15.06 6.45 -9.31
C ILE A 229 15.60 5.92 -7.98
N PRO A 230 16.21 4.73 -7.95
CA PRO A 230 16.88 4.20 -6.77
C PRO A 230 18.24 4.90 -6.57
N THR A 231 18.48 5.41 -5.36
CA THR A 231 19.75 6.02 -4.97
C THR A 231 20.33 5.28 -3.77
N GLU A 232 21.53 4.72 -3.93
CA GLU A 232 22.24 4.04 -2.84
C GLU A 232 22.81 5.05 -1.84
N THR A 233 22.54 4.82 -0.56
CA THR A 233 23.01 5.66 0.54
C THR A 233 23.55 4.80 1.68
N VAL A 234 24.61 5.26 2.33
CA VAL A 234 25.19 4.56 3.49
C VAL A 234 24.15 4.47 4.62
N LEU A 235 23.96 3.28 5.16
CA LEU A 235 22.97 3.01 6.20
C LEU A 235 23.36 3.67 7.52
N TYR A 236 24.56 3.36 8.02
CA TYR A 236 25.13 3.96 9.22
C TYR A 236 26.38 4.76 8.88
N SER A 237 26.41 6.03 9.28
CA SER A 237 27.58 6.89 9.13
C SER A 237 28.82 6.30 9.80
N PRO A 238 30.04 6.67 9.36
CA PRO A 238 31.28 6.20 9.97
C PRO A 238 31.35 6.47 11.49
N LYS A 239 30.77 7.59 11.94
CA LYS A 239 30.67 7.95 13.36
C LYS A 239 29.76 6.99 14.15
N GLU A 240 28.60 6.64 13.60
CA GLU A 240 27.69 5.65 14.19
C GLU A 240 28.36 4.28 14.28
N GLN A 241 29.04 3.83 13.20
CA GLN A 241 29.75 2.56 13.20
C GLN A 241 30.89 2.51 14.22
N LYS A 242 31.71 3.58 14.32
CA LYS A 242 32.77 3.69 15.33
C LYS A 242 32.20 3.61 16.75
N THR A 243 31.07 4.28 16.98
CA THR A 243 30.36 4.26 18.26
C THR A 243 29.83 2.86 18.57
N ALA A 244 29.20 2.19 17.59
CA ALA A 244 28.71 0.83 17.74
C ALA A 244 29.84 -0.16 18.10
N ARG A 245 31.01 -0.05 17.46
CA ARG A 245 32.21 -0.83 17.82
C ARG A 245 32.66 -0.57 19.26
N LYS A 246 32.78 0.71 19.64
CA LYS A 246 33.21 1.11 20.99
C LYS A 246 32.31 0.54 22.09
N PHE A 247 31.00 0.47 21.86
CA PHE A 247 30.02 0.02 22.85
C PHE A 247 29.56 -1.44 22.65
N GLY A 248 30.20 -2.20 21.76
CA GLY A 248 29.87 -3.61 21.51
C GLY A 248 28.47 -3.83 20.96
N LYS A 249 27.92 -2.88 20.18
CA LYS A 249 26.59 -3.00 19.56
C LYS A 249 26.69 -3.83 18.26
N SER A 250 26.94 -5.12 18.41
CA SER A 250 27.09 -6.06 17.28
C SER A 250 25.87 -6.04 16.34
N TRP A 251 24.68 -5.80 16.88
CA TRP A 251 23.43 -5.71 16.10
C TRP A 251 23.44 -4.58 15.06
N ILE A 252 24.09 -3.45 15.34
CA ILE A 252 24.28 -2.37 14.35
C ILE A 252 25.34 -2.78 13.33
N LEU A 253 26.42 -3.42 13.78
CA LEU A 253 27.56 -3.77 12.91
C LEU A 253 27.26 -4.91 11.94
N GLY A 254 26.29 -5.77 12.27
CA GLY A 254 25.86 -6.86 11.39
C GLY A 254 24.85 -6.45 10.32
N THR A 255 24.41 -5.18 10.28
CA THR A 255 23.52 -4.69 9.22
C THR A 255 24.26 -4.48 7.89
N GLN A 256 23.50 -4.46 6.80
CA GLN A 256 24.03 -4.08 5.48
C GLN A 256 24.67 -2.68 5.49
N ARG A 257 25.64 -2.47 4.60
CA ARG A 257 26.41 -1.21 4.56
C ARG A 257 25.58 -0.03 4.07
N SER A 258 24.61 -0.29 3.21
CA SER A 258 23.83 0.70 2.47
C SER A 258 22.37 0.30 2.38
N HIS A 259 21.55 1.26 1.97
CA HIS A 259 20.15 1.09 1.61
C HIS A 259 19.88 1.87 0.31
N LEU A 260 18.78 1.53 -0.35
CA LEU A 260 18.30 2.26 -1.52
C LEU A 260 17.17 3.19 -1.09
N THR A 261 17.36 4.50 -1.31
CA THR A 261 16.27 5.46 -1.24
C THR A 261 15.61 5.54 -2.62
N ILE A 262 14.31 5.31 -2.68
CA ILE A 262 13.52 5.32 -3.90
C ILE A 262 12.81 6.67 -4.01
N ARG A 263 13.02 7.35 -5.13
CA ARG A 263 12.35 8.59 -5.52
C ARG A 263 11.63 8.41 -6.84
N ILE A 264 10.68 9.28 -7.15
CA ILE A 264 10.08 9.32 -8.49
C ILE A 264 10.96 10.10 -9.48
N GLY A 265 10.99 9.63 -10.72
CA GLY A 265 11.54 10.36 -11.85
C GLY A 265 10.51 11.25 -12.56
N PRO A 266 10.91 11.96 -13.63
CA PRO A 266 10.06 12.92 -14.33
C PRO A 266 8.76 12.32 -14.88
N GLN A 267 8.80 11.09 -15.38
CA GLN A 267 7.63 10.40 -15.95
C GLN A 267 6.58 10.11 -14.87
N ALA A 268 6.99 9.53 -13.74
CA ALA A 268 6.10 9.26 -12.61
C ALA A 268 5.54 10.56 -12.01
N ALA A 269 6.36 11.63 -11.96
CA ALA A 269 5.91 12.94 -11.54
C ALA A 269 4.83 13.53 -12.47
N ALA A 270 5.02 13.40 -13.79
CA ALA A 270 4.02 13.82 -14.78
C ALA A 270 2.72 13.03 -14.63
N HIS A 271 2.79 11.72 -14.43
CA HIS A 271 1.62 10.87 -14.20
C HIS A 271 0.83 11.29 -12.94
N LEU A 272 1.52 11.51 -11.82
CA LEU A 272 0.87 12.00 -10.59
C LEU A 272 0.24 13.38 -10.77
N HIS A 273 0.89 14.26 -11.55
CA HIS A 273 0.35 15.58 -11.88
C HIS A 273 -0.93 15.47 -12.72
N GLU A 274 -0.93 14.64 -13.77
CA GLU A 274 -2.08 14.37 -14.62
C GLU A 274 -3.27 13.81 -13.81
N ARG A 275 -3.03 12.81 -12.96
CA ARG A 275 -4.08 12.26 -12.08
C ARG A 275 -4.68 13.33 -11.17
N ARG A 276 -3.84 14.20 -10.57
CA ARG A 276 -4.33 15.30 -9.71
C ARG A 276 -5.17 16.30 -10.51
N ALA A 277 -4.71 16.73 -11.68
CA ALA A 277 -5.44 17.65 -12.54
C ALA A 277 -6.80 17.08 -12.95
N ARG A 278 -6.86 15.77 -13.25
CA ARG A 278 -8.11 15.08 -13.54
C ARG A 278 -9.07 15.08 -12.35
N LEU A 279 -8.60 14.77 -11.14
CA LEU A 279 -9.45 14.77 -9.94
C LEU A 279 -9.98 16.17 -9.59
N GLU A 280 -9.18 17.22 -9.83
CA GLU A 280 -9.62 18.61 -9.68
C GLU A 280 -10.67 18.97 -10.74
N PHE A 281 -10.48 18.56 -11.99
CA PHE A 281 -11.47 18.72 -13.04
C PHE A 281 -12.79 18.03 -12.68
N GLU A 282 -12.76 16.75 -12.30
CA GLU A 282 -13.96 15.99 -11.92
C GLU A 282 -14.71 16.62 -10.72
N ARG A 283 -13.97 17.20 -9.77
CA ARG A 283 -14.53 17.96 -8.65
C ARG A 283 -15.23 19.23 -9.12
N ASN A 284 -14.56 20.03 -9.96
CA ASN A 284 -15.13 21.26 -10.53
C ASN A 284 -16.39 20.98 -11.36
N VAL A 285 -16.44 19.84 -12.05
CA VAL A 285 -17.62 19.36 -12.79
C VAL A 285 -18.77 19.00 -11.85
N ARG A 286 -18.50 18.24 -10.78
CA ARG A 286 -19.53 17.87 -9.78
C ARG A 286 -20.05 19.05 -8.98
N GLU A 287 -19.21 20.04 -8.68
CA GLU A 287 -19.58 21.26 -7.95
C GLU A 287 -20.33 22.30 -8.82
N GLY A 288 -20.68 21.94 -10.07
CA GLY A 288 -21.59 22.71 -10.92
C GLY A 288 -20.96 23.97 -11.55
N ARG A 289 -19.63 24.11 -11.53
CA ARG A 289 -18.94 25.30 -12.05
C ARG A 289 -18.41 25.17 -13.48
N SER A 290 -18.40 23.97 -14.06
CA SER A 290 -18.07 23.80 -15.48
C SER A 290 -19.33 23.74 -16.33
N GLY A 291 -19.50 24.70 -17.24
CA GLY A 291 -20.50 24.61 -18.31
C GLY A 291 -20.26 23.37 -19.20
N PRO A 292 -21.25 22.96 -20.00
CA PRO A 292 -21.14 21.75 -20.81
C PRO A 292 -19.87 21.79 -21.69
N VAL A 293 -19.09 20.71 -21.64
CA VAL A 293 -17.95 20.46 -22.53
C VAL A 293 -18.46 20.46 -23.98
N ARG A 294 -17.64 20.96 -24.92
CA ARG A 294 -17.99 21.06 -26.35
C ARG A 294 -18.53 19.71 -26.87
N HIS A 295 -19.80 19.68 -27.22
CA HIS A 295 -20.45 18.54 -27.86
C HIS A 295 -21.10 18.96 -29.18
N TRP A 296 -21.35 17.98 -30.05
CA TRP A 296 -22.06 18.17 -31.30
C TRP A 296 -23.55 18.13 -31.05
N VAL A 297 -24.28 19.16 -31.50
CA VAL A 297 -25.74 19.14 -31.53
C VAL A 297 -26.15 18.67 -32.92
N SER A 298 -26.86 17.55 -33.01
CA SER A 298 -27.41 17.05 -34.27
C SER A 298 -28.49 17.98 -34.81
N GLU A 299 -28.60 18.02 -36.13
CA GLU A 299 -29.66 18.77 -36.80
C GLU A 299 -31.02 18.23 -36.37
N HIS A 300 -31.91 19.12 -35.92
CA HIS A 300 -33.26 18.74 -35.53
C HIS A 300 -34.23 19.90 -35.71
N GLU A 301 -35.50 19.57 -35.91
CA GLU A 301 -36.58 20.55 -35.98
C GLU A 301 -37.14 20.81 -34.58
N ARG A 302 -37.31 22.09 -34.23
CA ARG A 302 -38.03 22.51 -33.03
C ARG A 302 -39.38 23.07 -33.38
N HIS A 303 -40.42 22.48 -32.80
CA HIS A 303 -41.80 22.92 -32.95
C HIS A 303 -42.18 23.74 -31.72
N TYR A 304 -42.55 25.01 -31.95
CA TYR A 304 -43.01 25.89 -30.88
C TYR A 304 -44.52 25.78 -30.72
N ARG A 305 -45.01 26.06 -29.51
CA ARG A 305 -46.45 26.05 -29.18
C ARG A 305 -47.29 27.04 -30.02
N SER A 306 -46.63 27.99 -30.69
CA SER A 306 -47.20 28.94 -31.65
C SER A 306 -47.35 28.39 -33.09
N GLY A 307 -46.97 27.12 -33.34
CA GLY A 307 -47.01 26.51 -34.68
C GLY A 307 -45.78 26.81 -35.55
N LYS A 308 -44.83 27.63 -35.05
CA LYS A 308 -43.57 27.90 -35.75
C LYS A 308 -42.66 26.66 -35.68
N VAL A 309 -42.14 26.23 -36.83
CA VAL A 309 -41.11 25.19 -36.93
C VAL A 309 -39.79 25.86 -37.29
N VAL A 310 -38.72 25.53 -36.54
CA VAL A 310 -37.37 26.04 -36.79
C VAL A 310 -36.42 24.85 -36.95
N LEU A 311 -35.73 24.80 -38.08
CA LEU A 311 -34.64 23.85 -38.32
C LEU A 311 -33.37 24.36 -37.63
N ILE A 312 -32.91 23.64 -36.62
CA ILE A 312 -31.63 23.91 -35.96
C ILE A 312 -30.56 23.12 -36.69
N ARG A 313 -29.73 23.81 -37.47
CA ARG A 313 -28.57 23.19 -38.12
C ARG A 313 -27.55 22.71 -37.10
N GLY A 314 -26.85 21.63 -37.43
CA GLY A 314 -25.82 21.07 -36.57
C GLY A 314 -24.72 22.09 -36.24
N HIS A 315 -24.41 22.23 -34.95
CA HIS A 315 -23.37 23.15 -34.47
C HIS A 315 -22.75 22.63 -33.17
N HIS A 316 -21.58 23.15 -32.84
CA HIS A 316 -20.94 22.87 -31.56
C HIS A 316 -21.51 23.77 -30.46
N ARG A 317 -21.77 23.18 -29.29
CA ARG A 317 -22.20 23.90 -28.09
C ARG A 317 -21.31 23.54 -26.92
N GLY A 318 -20.94 24.51 -26.10
CA GLY A 318 -20.07 24.34 -24.93
C GLY A 318 -18.71 25.04 -25.08
N GLN A 319 -17.88 24.96 -24.04
CA GLN A 319 -16.53 25.53 -24.04
C GLN A 319 -15.53 24.56 -24.68
N ALA A 320 -14.52 25.11 -25.38
CA ALA A 320 -13.45 24.31 -25.96
C ALA A 320 -12.72 23.52 -24.85
N PRO A 321 -12.38 22.24 -25.07
CA PRO A 321 -11.62 21.46 -24.11
C PRO A 321 -10.25 22.11 -23.89
N ASP A 322 -9.80 22.11 -22.63
CA ASP A 322 -8.48 22.62 -22.27
C ASP A 322 -7.40 21.74 -22.94
N PRO A 323 -6.49 22.32 -23.77
CA PRO A 323 -5.44 21.56 -24.43
C PRO A 323 -4.44 20.88 -23.48
N GLY A 324 -4.45 21.23 -22.17
CA GLY A 324 -3.66 20.55 -21.14
C GLY A 324 -4.31 19.33 -20.50
N LEU A 325 -5.58 19.00 -20.83
CA LEU A 325 -6.29 17.83 -20.30
C LEU A 325 -6.43 16.74 -21.39
N PRO A 326 -6.22 15.45 -21.07
CA PRO A 326 -6.47 14.38 -22.02
C PRO A 326 -7.94 14.40 -22.47
N THR A 327 -8.16 14.60 -23.77
CA THR A 327 -9.47 14.40 -24.37
C THR A 327 -9.70 12.89 -24.43
N ARG A 328 -10.36 12.30 -23.45
CA ARG A 328 -10.92 10.96 -23.67
C ARG A 328 -11.98 11.17 -24.76
N VAL A 329 -11.69 10.71 -25.97
CA VAL A 329 -12.71 10.52 -26.99
C VAL A 329 -13.69 9.53 -26.37
N MET A 330 -14.77 10.04 -25.79
CA MET A 330 -15.97 9.25 -25.56
C MET A 330 -16.43 8.87 -26.97
N GLY A 331 -16.00 7.70 -27.44
CA GLY A 331 -16.62 7.08 -28.59
C GLY A 331 -18.13 7.03 -28.37
N PRO A 332 -18.94 7.03 -29.44
CA PRO A 332 -20.38 6.96 -29.31
C PRO A 332 -20.74 5.81 -28.36
N ARG A 333 -21.59 6.08 -27.36
CA ARG A 333 -22.23 5.02 -26.59
C ARG A 333 -22.78 4.03 -27.61
N GLY A 334 -22.31 2.79 -27.56
CA GLY A 334 -22.96 1.71 -28.28
C GLY A 334 -24.44 1.68 -27.89
N PRO A 335 -25.34 1.30 -28.80
CA PRO A 335 -26.77 1.24 -28.48
C PRO A 335 -26.95 0.41 -27.22
N ASP A 336 -27.76 0.92 -26.28
CA ASP A 336 -28.16 0.21 -25.07
C ASP A 336 -28.64 -1.18 -25.46
N VAL A 337 -27.87 -2.21 -25.10
CA VAL A 337 -28.33 -3.58 -25.19
C VAL A 337 -29.22 -3.77 -23.97
N ASP A 338 -30.53 -3.67 -24.18
CA ASP A 338 -31.54 -4.12 -23.22
C ASP A 338 -31.32 -5.61 -22.94
N PHE A 339 -30.64 -5.92 -21.84
CA PHE A 339 -30.67 -7.25 -21.28
C PHE A 339 -32.02 -7.45 -20.61
N ALA A 340 -32.98 -7.94 -21.39
CA ALA A 340 -34.19 -8.54 -20.85
C ALA A 340 -33.77 -9.76 -20.02
N VAL A 341 -33.80 -9.62 -18.69
CA VAL A 341 -33.69 -10.75 -17.77
C VAL A 341 -34.95 -11.60 -17.97
N PRO A 342 -34.84 -12.89 -18.35
CA PRO A 342 -36.02 -13.74 -18.44
C PRO A 342 -36.59 -13.92 -17.03
N VAL A 343 -37.87 -13.60 -16.89
CA VAL A 343 -38.66 -13.84 -15.69
C VAL A 343 -38.62 -15.35 -15.43
N ARG A 344 -38.08 -15.73 -14.28
CA ARG A 344 -38.16 -17.10 -13.77
C ARG A 344 -39.63 -17.39 -13.50
N GLU A 345 -40.24 -18.27 -14.30
CA GLU A 345 -41.55 -18.83 -13.98
C GLU A 345 -41.48 -19.47 -12.59
N GLN A 346 -42.37 -19.03 -11.70
CA GLN A 346 -42.61 -19.70 -10.42
C GLN A 346 -43.23 -21.07 -10.72
N PRO A 347 -42.75 -22.16 -10.10
CA PRO A 347 -43.45 -23.42 -10.18
C PRO A 347 -44.74 -23.33 -9.36
N ASP A 348 -45.83 -23.76 -9.97
CA ASP A 348 -47.15 -23.91 -9.35
C ASP A 348 -47.05 -24.71 -8.05
N ALA A 349 -47.75 -24.23 -7.03
CA ALA A 349 -47.93 -24.92 -5.77
C ALA A 349 -48.99 -26.02 -5.95
N ASP A 350 -48.62 -27.25 -5.64
CA ASP A 350 -49.53 -28.30 -5.14
C ASP A 350 -49.35 -28.44 -3.62
#